data_AF-A0A6N0HTG8-F1
#
_entry.id   AF-A0A6N0HTG8-F1
#
_cell.length_a   1.000
_cell.length_b   1.000
_cell.length_c   1.000
_cell.angle_alpha   90.00
_cell.angle_beta   90.00
_cell.angle_gamma   90.00
#
_symmetry.space_group_name_H-M   'P 1'
#
loop_
_entity.id
_entity.type
_entity.pdbx_description
1 polymer ?
#
loop_
_entity_poly.entity_id
_entity_poly.type
_entity_poly.pdbx_seq_one_letter_code
_entity_poly.pdbx_strand_id
1 'polypeptide(L)'
;MHKFKEKPQKDLDAKRKATLKLMLEDDRFPDKWRYLETLSAVVGTSEEETKRLLVELEARGSEKADGKWGLVKHHPFPSQQ
;
A
#
# COMPACT_ATOMS: atom_id res chain seq x y z
N MET A 1 6.20 34.24 -0.20
CA MET A 1 6.70 33.21 -1.13
C MET A 1 6.74 31.88 -0.37
N HIS A 2 5.90 30.90 -0.71
CA HIS A 2 5.86 29.60 0.00
C HIS A 2 5.78 28.44 -1.01
N LYS A 3 6.93 27.99 -1.53
CA LYS A 3 7.02 26.80 -2.41
C LYS A 3 8.35 26.06 -2.19
N PHE A 4 8.59 25.49 -1.02
CA PHE A 4 9.84 24.73 -0.79
C PHE A 4 9.73 23.46 0.07
N LYS A 5 8.54 22.96 0.40
CA LYS A 5 8.40 21.72 1.20
C LYS A 5 7.77 20.51 0.49
N GLU A 6 7.14 20.68 -0.68
CA GLU A 6 6.40 19.57 -1.32
C GLU A 6 7.24 18.55 -2.08
N LYS A 7 8.35 18.97 -2.70
CA LYS A 7 9.16 18.08 -3.55
C LYS A 7 9.76 16.88 -2.79
N PRO A 8 10.41 17.07 -1.63
CA PRO A 8 11.04 15.96 -0.91
C PRO A 8 10.05 14.90 -0.44
N GLN A 9 8.83 15.31 -0.06
CA GLN A 9 7.79 14.40 0.42
C GLN A 9 7.21 13.55 -0.72
N LYS A 10 6.97 14.16 -1.90
CA LYS A 10 6.51 13.44 -3.10
C LYS A 10 7.51 12.38 -3.55
N ASP A 11 8.81 12.68 -3.50
CA ASP A 11 9.86 11.72 -3.88
C ASP A 11 9.95 10.54 -2.91
N LEU A 12 9.78 10.79 -1.61
CA LEU A 12 9.77 9.73 -0.60
C LEU A 12 8.54 8.83 -0.74
N ASP A 13 7.37 9.41 -0.97
CA ASP A 13 6.13 8.65 -1.20
C ASP A 13 6.22 7.79 -2.45
N ALA A 14 6.82 8.30 -3.53
CA ALA A 14 7.06 7.52 -4.74
C ALA A 14 7.93 6.28 -4.47
N LYS A 15 9.01 6.43 -3.68
CA LYS A 15 9.87 5.30 -3.29
C LYS A 15 9.13 4.29 -2.41
N ARG A 16 8.36 4.76 -1.42
CA ARG A 16 7.57 3.89 -0.55
C ARG A 16 6.52 3.13 -1.35
N LYS A 17 5.81 3.79 -2.27
CA LYS A 17 4.83 3.16 -3.16
C LYS A 17 5.45 2.11 -4.07
N ALA A 18 6.65 2.36 -4.61
CA ALA A 18 7.37 1.37 -5.39
C ALA A 18 7.68 0.11 -4.55
N THR A 19 8.16 0.27 -3.31
CA THR A 19 8.39 -0.86 -2.39
C THR A 19 7.09 -1.60 -2.04
N LEU A 20 6.02 -0.89 -1.70
CA LEU A 20 4.72 -1.51 -1.41
C LEU A 20 4.21 -2.33 -2.60
N LYS A 21 4.28 -1.78 -3.82
CA LYS A 21 3.86 -2.49 -5.02
C LYS A 21 4.64 -3.79 -5.22
N LEU A 22 5.96 -3.77 -5.06
CA LEU A 22 6.79 -4.97 -5.13
C LEU A 22 6.38 -6.02 -4.09
N MET A 23 6.08 -5.60 -2.86
CA MET A 23 5.61 -6.52 -1.80
C MET A 23 4.23 -7.12 -2.11
N LEU A 24 3.32 -6.32 -2.66
CA LEU A 24 1.96 -6.78 -3.00
C LEU A 24 1.93 -7.68 -4.23
N GLU A 25 2.89 -7.53 -5.15
CA GLU A 25 3.03 -8.36 -6.35
C GLU A 25 3.94 -9.58 -6.14
N ASP A 26 4.59 -9.73 -4.99
CA ASP A 26 5.53 -10.81 -4.66
C ASP A 26 4.93 -12.22 -4.79
N ASP A 27 5.48 -13.05 -5.69
CA ASP A 27 5.00 -14.41 -5.96
C ASP A 27 5.28 -15.41 -4.83
N ARG A 28 6.10 -15.05 -3.85
CA ARG A 28 6.26 -15.86 -2.62
C ARG A 28 4.99 -15.87 -1.76
N PHE A 29 4.07 -14.93 -1.98
CA PHE A 29 2.79 -14.81 -1.30
C PHE A 29 1.67 -15.08 -2.32
N PRO A 30 1.27 -16.35 -2.54
CA PRO A 30 0.35 -16.72 -3.61
C PRO A 30 -1.06 -16.15 -3.41
N ASP A 31 -1.46 -15.87 -2.16
CA ASP A 31 -2.74 -15.23 -1.85
C ASP A 31 -2.73 -13.70 -2.08
N LYS A 32 -1.56 -13.11 -2.41
CA LYS A 32 -1.36 -11.67 -2.66
C LYS A 32 -1.90 -10.76 -1.55
N TRP A 33 -2.02 -11.29 -0.34
CA TRP A 33 -2.39 -10.53 0.86
C TRP A 33 -1.16 -10.29 1.72
N ARG A 34 -0.99 -9.08 2.23
CA ARG A 34 0.13 -8.71 3.12
C ARG A 34 -0.39 -7.99 4.36
N TYR A 35 0.16 -8.29 5.53
CA TYR A 35 -0.20 -7.61 6.77
C TYR A 35 0.23 -6.15 6.75
N LEU A 36 -0.66 -5.26 7.19
CA LEU A 36 -0.41 -3.83 7.25
C LEU A 36 0.81 -3.49 8.12
N GLU A 37 0.94 -4.14 9.27
CA GLU A 37 2.09 -3.95 10.18
C GLU A 37 3.43 -4.25 9.48
N THR A 38 3.44 -5.26 8.61
CA THR A 38 4.65 -5.64 7.87
C THR A 38 4.94 -4.62 6.79
N LEU A 39 3.90 -4.19 6.07
CA LEU A 39 4.03 -3.16 5.03
C LEU A 39 4.58 -1.85 5.63
N SER A 40 4.01 -1.39 6.74
CA SER A 40 4.40 -0.15 7.41
C SER A 40 5.83 -0.20 7.96
N ALA A 41 6.21 -1.33 8.58
CA ALA A 41 7.58 -1.57 9.03
C ALA A 41 8.59 -1.54 7.88
N VAL A 42 8.29 -2.18 6.74
CA VAL A 42 9.21 -2.24 5.60
C VAL A 42 9.41 -0.88 4.94
N VAL A 43 8.36 -0.05 4.83
CA VAL A 43 8.48 1.29 4.23
C VAL A 43 8.85 2.39 5.23
N GLY A 44 8.99 2.05 6.51
CA GLY A 44 9.42 2.96 7.58
C GLY A 44 8.46 4.14 7.75
N THR A 45 7.16 3.86 7.84
CA THR A 45 6.14 4.88 8.11
C THR A 45 5.01 4.33 8.98
N SER A 46 4.11 5.18 9.46
CA SER A 46 2.98 4.74 10.28
C SER A 46 2.01 3.88 9.48
N GLU A 47 1.20 3.08 10.16
CA GLU A 47 0.12 2.34 9.51
C GLU A 47 -0.86 3.27 8.78
N GLU A 48 -1.20 4.41 9.38
CA GLU A 48 -2.10 5.40 8.77
C GLU A 48 -1.54 5.94 7.44
N GLU A 49 -0.27 6.31 7.43
CA GLU A 49 0.38 6.78 6.20
C GLU A 49 0.53 5.65 5.18
N THR A 50 0.78 4.44 5.65
CA THR A 50 0.83 3.25 4.79
C THR A 50 -0.52 3.00 4.12
N LYS A 51 -1.65 3.12 4.86
CA LYS A 51 -3.01 3.01 4.29
C LYS A 51 -3.24 4.05 3.20
N ARG A 52 -2.83 5.31 3.41
CA ARG A 52 -2.93 6.37 2.38
C ARG A 52 -2.19 5.97 1.10
N LEU A 53 -0.93 5.54 1.22
CA LEU A 53 -0.11 5.12 0.08
C LEU A 53 -0.67 3.89 -0.63
N LEU A 54 -1.26 2.95 0.11
CA LEU A 54 -1.91 1.76 -0.44
C LEU A 54 -3.16 2.13 -1.25
N VAL A 55 -3.98 3.05 -0.77
CA VAL A 55 -5.15 3.55 -1.52
C VAL A 55 -4.71 4.21 -2.83
N GLU A 56 -3.62 5.00 -2.82
CA GLU A 56 -3.04 5.57 -4.04
C GLU A 56 -2.49 4.53 -5.03
N LEU A 57 -2.21 3.31 -4.56
CA LEU A 57 -1.77 2.17 -5.37
C LEU A 57 -2.93 1.28 -5.84
N GLU A 58 -4.18 1.70 -5.67
CA GLU A 58 -5.36 0.87 -5.94
C GLU A 58 -5.34 -0.44 -5.13
N ALA A 59 -4.85 -0.38 -3.90
CA ALA A 59 -4.96 -1.46 -2.93
C ALA A 59 -6.13 -1.25 -1.99
N ARG A 60 -6.61 -2.36 -1.40
CA ARG A 60 -7.67 -2.36 -0.40
C ARG A 60 -7.31 -3.23 0.80
N GLY A 61 -7.90 -2.91 1.94
CA GLY A 61 -7.94 -3.80 3.09
C GLY A 61 -8.89 -4.98 2.86
N SER A 62 -8.58 -6.12 3.45
CA SER A 62 -9.43 -7.31 3.47
C SER A 62 -10.76 -7.04 4.19
N GLU A 63 -11.87 -7.51 3.62
CA GLU A 63 -13.22 -7.42 4.24
C GLU A 63 -13.36 -8.24 5.53
N LYS A 64 -12.40 -9.13 5.82
CA LYS A 64 -12.38 -9.89 7.08
C LYS A 64 -11.85 -9.10 8.26
N ALA A 65 -11.43 -7.84 8.05
CA ALA A 65 -10.81 -7.00 9.07
C ALA A 65 -9.60 -7.66 9.77
N ASP A 66 -8.88 -8.53 9.06
CA ASP A 66 -7.71 -9.28 9.55
C ASP A 66 -6.37 -8.54 9.35
N GLY A 67 -6.43 -7.23 9.11
CA GLY A 67 -5.25 -6.37 8.92
C GLY A 67 -4.50 -6.61 7.60
N LYS A 68 -5.03 -7.42 6.69
CA LYS A 68 -4.41 -7.70 5.40
C LYS A 68 -4.79 -6.67 4.34
N TRP A 69 -3.84 -6.37 3.45
CA TRP A 69 -3.98 -5.47 2.31
C TRP A 69 -3.46 -6.14 1.04
N GLY A 70 -4.09 -5.81 -0.08
CA GLY A 70 -3.83 -6.41 -1.39
C GLY A 70 -4.26 -5.47 -2.52
N LEU A 71 -3.66 -5.61 -3.70
CA LEU A 71 -4.07 -4.83 -4.88
C LEU A 71 -5.48 -5.26 -5.34
N VAL A 72 -6.34 -4.30 -5.69
CA VAL A 72 -7.71 -4.56 -6.16
C VAL A 72 -7.72 -5.48 -7.38
N LYS A 73 -6.73 -5.39 -8.27
CA LYS A 73 -6.60 -6.31 -9.43
C LYS A 73 -6.48 -7.79 -9.04
N HIS A 74 -6.03 -8.11 -7.83
CA HIS A 74 -5.95 -9.47 -7.29
C HIS A 74 -7.15 -9.80 -6.39
N HIS A 75 -7.73 -8.78 -5.76
CA HIS A 75 -8.84 -8.89 -4.82
C HIS A 75 -9.96 -7.92 -5.19
N PRO A 76 -10.66 -8.16 -6.32
CA PRO A 76 -11.70 -7.25 -6.79
C PRO A 76 -12.87 -7.19 -5.80
N PHE A 77 -13.59 -6.08 -5.80
CA PHE A 77 -14.81 -5.99 -5.01
C PHE A 77 -15.90 -6.89 -5.63
N PRO A 78 -16.74 -7.55 -4.82
CA PRO A 78 -17.78 -8.47 -5.32
C PRO A 78 -18.75 -7.86 -6.34
N SER A 79 -18.95 -6.53 -6.33
CA SER A 79 -19.84 -5.80 -7.24
C SER A 79 -19.19 -5.38 -8.57
N GLN A 80 -17.91 -5.72 -8.79
CA GLN A 80 -17.17 -5.43 -10.03
C GLN A 80 -16.80 -6.69 -10.82
N GLN A 81 -17.51 -7.80 -10.56
CA GLN A 81 -17.37 -9.07 -11.30
C GLN A 81 -18.48 -9.26 -12.32
#